data_AF-A0A9X2SQT7-F1
#
_entry.id   AF-A0A9X2SQT7-F1
#
_cell.length_a   1.000
_cell.length_b   1.000
_cell.length_c   1.000
_cell.angle_alpha   90.00
_cell.angle_beta   90.00
_cell.angle_gamma   90.00
#
_symmetry.space_group_name_H-M   'P 1'
#
loop_
_entity.id
_entity.type
_entity.pdbx_description
1 polymer ?
#
loop_
_entity_poly.entity_id
_entity_poly.type
_entity_poly.pdbx_seq_one_letter_code
_entity_poly.pdbx_strand_id
1 'polypeptide(L)'
;MSRTPLLGLLAALAFTAGLAPVASAGTLPTGIAAPATVECTQQSILDGTHFSDVQIARTARSGGFSGYGWQVSVAVALAESSGWTRAVLINTDCSRDRGLWQINSYWHSEVSDAVAFDPVPAARAAFTISSGGGNWSPWVTYNNGAYQQYMARAQAAVNAA
;
A
#
# COMPACT_ATOMS: atom_id res chain seq x y z
N MET A 1 -25.41 -13.79 -21.69
CA MET A 1 -26.22 -14.65 -20.78
C MET A 1 -26.79 -13.76 -19.69
N SER A 2 -27.99 -13.21 -19.91
CA SER A 2 -28.72 -12.39 -18.95
C SER A 2 -29.33 -13.26 -17.86
N ARG A 3 -29.33 -12.78 -16.61
CA ARG A 3 -30.24 -13.26 -15.56
C ARG A 3 -31.07 -12.09 -15.03
N THR A 4 -32.35 -12.13 -15.37
CA THR A 4 -33.45 -11.32 -14.86
C THR A 4 -33.70 -11.63 -13.37
N PRO A 5 -34.12 -10.66 -12.54
CA PRO A 5 -34.47 -10.90 -11.14
C PRO A 5 -35.91 -11.44 -10.99
N LEU A 6 -36.11 -12.30 -9.99
CA LEU A 6 -37.41 -12.83 -9.57
C LEU A 6 -38.13 -11.85 -8.66
N LEU A 7 -39.36 -11.52 -9.07
CA LEU A 7 -40.38 -10.78 -8.33
C LEU A 7 -41.06 -11.74 -7.35
N GLY A 8 -41.09 -11.41 -6.06
CA GLY A 8 -41.73 -12.20 -5.00
C GLY A 8 -42.82 -11.40 -4.28
N LEU A 9 -44.03 -11.94 -4.33
CA LEU A 9 -45.34 -11.44 -3.89
C LEU A 9 -45.44 -10.78 -2.50
N LEU A 10 -46.31 -9.76 -2.41
CA LEU A 10 -46.90 -9.22 -1.19
C LEU A 10 -47.82 -10.24 -0.48
N ALA A 11 -47.83 -10.22 0.86
CA ALA A 11 -49.00 -10.54 1.66
C ALA A 11 -49.08 -9.60 2.87
N ALA A 12 -50.19 -8.88 2.96
CA ALA A 12 -50.52 -7.96 4.05
C ALA A 12 -51.15 -8.71 5.23
N LEU A 13 -50.87 -8.25 6.45
CA LEU A 13 -51.73 -8.47 7.61
C LEU A 13 -51.71 -7.20 8.47
N ALA A 14 -52.85 -6.52 8.49
CA ALA A 14 -53.14 -5.41 9.37
C ALA A 14 -53.61 -5.97 10.73
N PHE A 15 -53.07 -5.42 11.82
CA PHE A 15 -53.68 -5.47 13.13
C PHE A 15 -53.58 -4.07 13.75
N THR A 16 -54.72 -3.48 14.10
CA THR A 16 -54.82 -2.19 14.79
C THR A 16 -55.51 -2.38 16.13
N ALA A 17 -54.82 -2.01 17.21
CA ALA A 17 -55.30 -1.57 18.52
C ALA A 17 -54.04 -1.09 19.28
N GLY A 18 -53.89 0.05 19.94
CA GLY A 18 -54.77 1.12 20.40
C GLY A 18 -54.19 1.64 21.74
N LEU A 19 -53.72 2.91 21.77
CA LEU A 19 -53.47 3.84 22.92
C LEU A 19 -52.60 3.35 24.11
N ALA A 20 -51.61 4.03 24.69
CA ALA A 20 -51.22 5.45 24.80
C ALA A 20 -49.72 5.55 25.20
N PRO A 21 -49.09 6.75 25.24
CA PRO A 21 -47.64 6.89 25.38
C PRO A 21 -47.20 6.87 26.84
N VAL A 22 -46.23 6.02 27.18
CA VAL A 22 -45.35 6.29 28.33
C VAL A 22 -44.11 6.96 27.80
N ALA A 23 -44.10 8.29 27.93
CA ALA A 23 -42.90 9.10 27.80
C ALA A 23 -41.92 8.67 28.90
N SER A 24 -40.89 7.90 28.53
CA SER A 24 -39.67 7.86 29.32
C SER A 24 -38.79 8.99 28.80
N ALA A 25 -38.93 10.16 29.44
CA ALA A 25 -38.02 11.28 29.27
C ALA A 25 -36.67 10.92 29.92
N GLY A 26 -35.89 10.09 29.23
CA GLY A 26 -34.44 10.06 29.39
C GLY A 26 -33.86 11.09 28.44
N THR A 27 -33.49 12.26 28.94
CA THR A 27 -32.67 13.22 28.20
C THR A 27 -31.31 12.57 27.96
N LEU A 28 -31.17 11.80 26.88
CA LEU A 28 -29.87 11.47 26.34
C LEU A 28 -29.23 12.79 25.88
N PRO A 29 -27.99 13.10 26.30
CA PRO A 29 -27.32 14.29 25.81
C PRO A 29 -27.20 14.20 24.29
N THR A 30 -27.99 15.00 23.58
CA THR A 30 -27.83 15.29 22.16
C THR A 30 -26.55 16.08 21.99
N GLY A 31 -25.42 15.39 21.83
CA GLY A 31 -24.15 16.11 21.65
C GLY A 31 -22.86 15.32 21.59
N ILE A 32 -22.86 13.98 21.57
CA ILE A 32 -21.64 13.24 21.21
C ILE A 32 -21.85 12.72 19.80
N ALA A 33 -21.36 13.47 18.80
CA ALA A 33 -21.18 12.94 17.46
C ALA A 33 -20.38 11.63 17.60
N ALA A 34 -20.87 10.54 17.01
CA ALA A 34 -20.08 9.32 16.89
C ALA A 34 -18.70 9.69 16.31
N PRO A 35 -17.60 9.11 16.81
CA PRO A 35 -16.27 9.43 16.29
C PRO A 35 -16.29 9.22 14.78
N ALA A 36 -15.91 10.25 14.02
CA ALA A 36 -15.78 10.15 12.58
C ALA A 36 -14.84 8.98 12.26
N THR A 37 -15.33 8.01 11.49
CA THR A 37 -14.49 6.95 10.95
C THR A 37 -13.46 7.62 10.04
N VAL A 38 -12.17 7.33 10.26
CA VAL A 38 -11.12 7.77 9.34
C VAL A 38 -11.30 6.96 8.06
N GLU A 39 -11.95 7.54 7.06
CA GLU A 39 -12.05 6.96 5.73
C GLU A 39 -10.79 7.33 4.94
N CYS A 40 -10.02 6.32 4.53
CA CYS A 40 -8.89 6.50 3.63
C CYS A 40 -9.28 6.09 2.21
N THR A 41 -9.01 6.96 1.26
CA THR A 41 -9.12 6.66 -0.18
C THR A 41 -7.74 6.32 -0.73
N GLN A 42 -7.68 5.40 -1.69
CA GLN A 42 -6.40 5.10 -2.33
C GLN A 42 -5.88 6.34 -3.07
N GLN A 43 -4.65 6.75 -2.76
CA GLN A 43 -4.02 7.92 -3.38
C GLN A 43 -2.52 7.67 -3.57
N SER A 44 -2.05 7.89 -4.80
CA SER A 44 -0.61 7.85 -5.12
C SER A 44 -0.04 9.26 -5.19
N ILE A 45 1.11 9.47 -4.54
CA ILE A 45 1.85 10.72 -4.49
C ILE A 45 3.29 10.43 -4.88
N LEU A 46 3.79 11.11 -5.90
CA LEU A 46 5.20 11.06 -6.32
C LEU A 46 5.90 12.32 -5.82
N ASP A 47 6.87 12.16 -4.93
CA ASP A 47 7.61 13.27 -4.31
C ASP A 47 9.08 12.90 -4.09
N GLY A 48 9.87 13.90 -3.72
CA GLY A 48 11.30 13.79 -3.46
C GLY A 48 12.15 13.94 -4.72
N THR A 49 13.38 13.47 -4.65
CA THR A 49 14.26 13.42 -5.82
C THR A 49 13.87 12.24 -6.70
N HIS A 50 13.85 12.45 -8.02
CA HIS A 50 13.71 11.38 -9.00
C HIS A 50 15.07 10.78 -9.32
N PHE A 51 15.30 9.55 -8.88
CA PHE A 51 16.54 8.84 -9.15
C PHE A 51 16.53 8.20 -10.54
N SER A 52 17.67 8.30 -11.23
CA SER A 52 17.97 7.44 -12.37
C SER A 52 18.14 5.99 -11.95
N ASP A 53 18.01 5.07 -12.90
CA ASP A 53 18.16 3.63 -12.66
C ASP A 53 19.52 3.29 -12.02
N VAL A 54 20.60 3.96 -12.45
CA VAL A 54 21.96 3.79 -11.89
C VAL A 54 22.03 4.27 -10.44
N GLN A 55 21.36 5.37 -10.09
CA GLN A 55 21.30 5.83 -8.70
C GLN A 55 20.53 4.83 -7.82
N ILE A 56 19.44 4.25 -8.33
CA ILE A 56 18.70 3.18 -7.64
C ILE A 56 19.60 1.96 -7.46
N ALA A 57 20.34 1.54 -8.49
CA ALA A 57 21.28 0.43 -8.41
C ALA A 57 22.38 0.66 -7.36
N ARG A 58 23.03 1.82 -7.36
CA ARG A 58 24.05 2.17 -6.33
C ARG A 58 23.46 2.21 -4.92
N THR A 59 22.23 2.70 -4.79
CA THR A 59 21.50 2.73 -3.51
C THR A 59 21.21 1.32 -3.02
N ALA A 60 20.69 0.45 -3.90
CA ALA A 60 20.43 -0.95 -3.59
C ALA A 60 21.72 -1.69 -3.16
N ARG A 61 22.84 -1.45 -3.88
CA ARG A 61 24.15 -2.00 -3.52
C ARG A 61 24.61 -1.55 -2.14
N SER A 62 24.44 -0.27 -1.83
CA SER A 62 24.74 0.31 -0.50
C SER A 62 23.84 -0.24 0.61
N GLY A 63 22.65 -0.74 0.24
CA GLY A 63 21.72 -1.45 1.10
C GLY A 63 22.09 -2.91 1.38
N GLY A 64 23.06 -3.48 0.65
CA GLY A 64 23.53 -4.86 0.82
C GLY A 64 23.19 -5.80 -0.33
N PHE A 65 22.40 -5.35 -1.32
CA PHE A 65 22.03 -6.21 -2.44
C PHE A 65 23.22 -6.58 -3.33
N SER A 66 23.21 -7.82 -3.83
CA SER A 66 24.20 -8.34 -4.77
C SER A 66 23.59 -9.38 -5.72
N GLY A 67 24.36 -9.78 -6.74
CA GLY A 67 23.97 -10.83 -7.69
C GLY A 67 22.63 -10.56 -8.39
N TYR A 68 21.86 -11.61 -8.62
CA TYR A 68 20.54 -11.50 -9.26
C TYR A 68 19.52 -10.74 -8.40
N GLY A 69 19.56 -10.91 -7.07
CA GLY A 69 18.68 -10.18 -6.15
C GLY A 69 18.86 -8.66 -6.22
N TRP A 70 20.04 -8.17 -6.59
CA TRP A 70 20.27 -6.75 -6.86
C TRP A 70 19.52 -6.24 -8.08
N GLN A 71 19.48 -7.02 -9.16
CA GLN A 71 18.73 -6.66 -10.36
C GLN A 71 17.22 -6.64 -10.08
N VAL A 72 16.72 -7.66 -9.38
CA VAL A 72 15.30 -7.71 -8.99
C VAL A 72 14.95 -6.53 -8.08
N SER A 73 15.82 -6.18 -7.14
CA SER A 73 15.62 -5.02 -6.26
C SER A 73 15.46 -3.71 -7.02
N VAL A 74 16.28 -3.47 -8.05
CA VAL A 74 16.17 -2.28 -8.90
C VAL A 74 14.87 -2.30 -9.72
N ALA A 75 14.52 -3.46 -10.29
CA ALA A 75 13.29 -3.60 -11.07
C ALA A 75 12.03 -3.41 -10.22
N VAL A 76 12.01 -3.93 -8.99
CA VAL A 76 10.93 -3.72 -8.01
C VAL A 76 10.84 -2.25 -7.62
N ALA A 77 11.96 -1.59 -7.27
CA ALA A 77 11.94 -0.17 -6.92
C ALA A 77 11.39 0.71 -8.07
N LEU A 78 11.74 0.39 -9.32
CA LEU A 78 11.20 1.08 -10.50
C LEU A 78 9.70 0.82 -10.70
N ALA A 79 9.23 -0.42 -10.49
CA ALA A 79 7.81 -0.75 -10.59
C ALA A 79 6.97 -0.09 -9.49
N GLU A 80 7.52 -0.01 -8.28
CA GLU A 80 6.85 0.50 -7.09
C GLU A 80 6.75 2.03 -7.09
N SER A 81 7.84 2.73 -7.42
CA SER A 81 7.93 4.19 -7.21
C SER A 81 8.22 4.99 -8.46
N SER A 82 8.47 4.34 -9.61
CA SER A 82 9.04 4.96 -10.80
C SER A 82 10.38 5.69 -10.56
N GLY A 83 11.05 5.44 -9.43
CA GLY A 83 12.30 6.09 -9.01
C GLY A 83 12.12 7.32 -8.12
N TRP A 84 10.91 7.64 -7.66
CA TRP A 84 10.67 8.76 -6.75
C TRP A 84 11.00 8.40 -5.31
N THR A 85 12.00 9.07 -4.73
CA THR A 85 12.57 8.72 -3.42
C THR A 85 11.59 8.86 -2.26
N ARG A 86 10.56 9.70 -2.39
CA ARG A 86 9.52 9.91 -1.37
C ARG A 86 8.12 9.56 -1.88
N ALA A 87 8.02 8.62 -2.83
CA ALA A 87 6.73 8.11 -3.28
C ALA A 87 5.90 7.56 -2.11
N VAL A 88 4.60 7.83 -2.13
CA VAL A 88 3.63 7.33 -1.15
C VAL A 88 2.40 6.79 -1.86
N LEU A 89 2.02 5.56 -1.57
CA LEU A 89 0.66 5.08 -1.79
C LEU A 89 -0.07 5.05 -0.44
N ILE A 90 -1.16 5.81 -0.34
CA ILE A 90 -2.13 5.68 0.76
C ILE A 90 -3.11 4.58 0.34
N ASN A 91 -3.32 3.58 1.20
CA ASN A 91 -4.25 2.48 0.97
C ASN A 91 -5.61 2.75 1.64
N THR A 92 -6.63 1.99 1.23
CA THR A 92 -7.99 2.12 1.78
C THR A 92 -8.10 1.74 3.25
N ASP A 93 -7.15 0.96 3.76
CA ASP A 93 -7.02 0.62 5.19
C ASP A 93 -6.19 1.64 5.98
N CYS A 94 -5.89 2.80 5.37
CA CYS A 94 -5.03 3.85 5.91
C CYS A 94 -3.56 3.48 6.08
N SER A 95 -3.13 2.28 5.69
CA SER A 95 -1.69 1.97 5.60
C SER A 95 -1.03 2.77 4.48
N ARG A 96 0.28 2.94 4.57
CA ARG A 96 1.08 3.69 3.59
C ARG A 96 2.22 2.84 3.07
N ASP A 97 2.36 2.76 1.76
CA ASP A 97 3.57 2.24 1.12
C ASP A 97 4.52 3.41 0.85
N ARG A 98 5.78 3.28 1.24
CA ARG A 98 6.66 4.44 1.44
C ARG A 98 8.02 4.27 0.74
N GLY A 99 8.43 5.31 0.03
CA GLY A 99 9.76 5.44 -0.59
C GLY A 99 9.97 4.55 -1.81
N LEU A 100 11.24 4.42 -2.22
CA LEU A 100 11.63 3.72 -3.45
C LEU A 100 11.11 2.28 -3.54
N TRP A 101 11.13 1.54 -2.43
CA TRP A 101 10.69 0.14 -2.35
C TRP A 101 9.27 -0.02 -1.79
N GLN A 102 8.53 1.09 -1.61
CA GLN A 102 7.13 1.06 -1.17
C GLN A 102 6.92 0.17 0.07
N ILE A 103 7.68 0.43 1.13
CA ILE A 103 7.62 -0.38 2.37
C ILE A 103 6.34 -0.03 3.14
N ASN A 104 5.41 -0.98 3.22
CA ASN A 104 4.11 -0.78 3.86
C ASN A 104 4.22 -0.50 5.37
N SER A 105 3.48 0.48 5.88
CA SER A 105 3.52 0.92 7.29
C SER A 105 2.79 -0.02 8.26
N TYR A 106 1.85 -0.82 7.77
CA TYR A 106 1.11 -1.78 8.59
C TYR A 106 1.87 -3.11 8.69
N TRP A 107 2.32 -3.67 7.56
CA TRP A 107 3.04 -4.94 7.51
C TRP A 107 4.48 -4.85 7.99
N HIS A 108 5.11 -3.67 7.87
CA HIS A 108 6.49 -3.40 8.30
C HIS A 108 6.54 -2.20 9.25
N SER A 109 5.77 -2.29 10.34
CA SER A 109 5.72 -1.26 11.39
C SER A 109 7.06 -1.00 12.08
N GLU A 110 7.98 -1.97 12.03
CA GLU A 110 9.37 -1.85 12.48
C GLU A 110 10.19 -0.84 11.64
N VAL A 111 9.74 -0.52 10.42
CA VAL A 111 10.36 0.46 9.55
C VAL A 111 9.65 1.81 9.72
N SER A 112 10.29 2.74 10.43
CA SER A 112 9.79 4.11 10.58
C SER A 112 9.73 4.86 9.24
N ASP A 113 8.91 5.90 9.17
CA ASP A 113 8.84 6.78 7.99
C ASP A 113 10.20 7.40 7.64
N ALA A 114 10.99 7.78 8.64
CA ALA A 114 12.34 8.32 8.43
C ALA A 114 13.24 7.31 7.69
N VAL A 115 13.14 6.02 8.04
CA VAL A 115 13.88 4.94 7.37
C VAL A 115 13.32 4.66 5.98
N ALA A 116 12.00 4.58 5.84
CA ALA A 116 11.36 4.25 4.56
C ALA A 116 11.57 5.34 3.48
N PHE A 117 11.70 6.60 3.88
CA PHE A 117 11.92 7.73 2.96
C PHE A 117 13.40 8.11 2.74
N ASP A 118 14.33 7.55 3.51
CA ASP A 118 15.76 7.70 3.25
C ASP A 118 16.23 6.55 2.33
N PRO A 119 16.73 6.82 1.11
CA PRO A 119 16.99 5.79 0.11
C PRO A 119 17.91 4.65 0.59
N VAL A 120 19.01 4.93 1.29
CA VAL A 120 19.96 3.88 1.71
C VAL A 120 19.42 3.05 2.89
N PRO A 121 18.89 3.65 3.97
CA PRO A 121 18.17 2.91 5.01
C PRO A 121 16.98 2.11 4.47
N ALA A 122 16.19 2.65 3.54
CA ALA A 122 15.09 1.94 2.89
C ALA A 122 15.60 0.71 2.11
N ALA A 123 16.72 0.84 1.39
CA ALA A 123 17.35 -0.28 0.68
C ALA A 123 17.78 -1.40 1.65
N ARG A 124 18.32 -1.05 2.83
CA ARG A 124 18.68 -2.03 3.87
C ARG A 124 17.46 -2.75 4.41
N ALA A 125 16.38 -2.01 4.67
CA ALA A 125 15.12 -2.61 5.12
C ALA A 125 14.56 -3.56 4.04
N ALA A 126 14.51 -3.14 2.78
CA ALA A 126 14.09 -3.99 1.66
C ALA A 126 14.98 -5.23 1.50
N PHE A 127 16.30 -5.12 1.72
CA PHE A 127 17.21 -6.25 1.72
C PHE A 127 16.86 -7.28 2.80
N THR A 128 16.60 -6.83 4.03
CA THR A 128 16.17 -7.72 5.12
C THR A 128 14.81 -8.35 4.85
N ILE A 129 13.81 -7.56 4.45
CA ILE A 129 12.44 -8.04 4.18
C ILE A 129 12.44 -9.07 3.04
N SER A 130 13.30 -8.90 2.04
CA SER A 130 13.43 -9.82 0.91
C SER A 130 14.32 -11.04 1.19
N SER A 131 14.65 -11.34 2.44
CA SER A 131 15.60 -12.40 2.84
C SER A 131 16.94 -12.32 2.08
N GLY A 132 17.50 -11.11 2.01
CA GLY A 132 18.74 -10.82 1.28
C GLY A 132 18.58 -10.72 -0.24
N GLY A 133 17.37 -10.42 -0.74
CA GLY A 133 17.03 -10.43 -2.17
C GLY A 133 16.71 -11.81 -2.74
N GLY A 134 16.51 -12.82 -1.89
CA GLY A 134 16.17 -14.19 -2.28
C GLY A 134 14.66 -14.49 -2.28
N ASN A 135 13.85 -13.68 -1.59
CA ASN A 135 12.40 -13.84 -1.54
C ASN A 135 11.69 -12.50 -1.77
N TRP A 136 10.95 -12.39 -2.86
CA TRP A 136 10.24 -11.16 -3.22
C TRP A 136 8.71 -11.25 -3.08
N SER A 137 8.20 -12.34 -2.48
CA SER A 137 6.76 -12.52 -2.25
C SER A 137 6.08 -11.42 -1.41
N PRO A 138 6.76 -10.62 -0.57
CA PRO A 138 6.14 -9.47 0.08
C PRO A 138 5.73 -8.33 -0.87
N TRP A 139 6.33 -8.24 -2.07
CA TRP A 139 6.04 -7.17 -3.03
C TRP A 139 5.00 -7.59 -4.06
N VAL A 140 3.87 -6.88 -4.11
CA VAL A 140 2.80 -7.14 -5.07
C VAL A 140 3.29 -6.94 -6.52
N THR A 141 4.13 -5.93 -6.77
CA THR A 141 4.74 -5.69 -8.09
C THR A 141 5.62 -6.84 -8.57
N TYR A 142 6.18 -7.63 -7.65
CA TYR A 142 6.87 -8.87 -7.99
C TYR A 142 5.85 -9.97 -8.34
N ASN A 143 4.87 -10.18 -7.47
CA ASN A 143 3.90 -11.26 -7.58
C ASN A 143 3.01 -11.15 -8.84
N ASN A 144 2.65 -9.94 -9.24
CA ASN A 144 1.82 -9.72 -10.44
C ASN A 144 2.65 -9.56 -11.73
N GLY A 145 3.98 -9.66 -11.65
CA GLY A 145 4.88 -9.57 -12.80
C GLY A 145 5.18 -8.14 -13.28
N ALA A 146 4.66 -7.09 -12.66
CA ALA A 146 4.88 -5.71 -13.08
C ALA A 146 6.37 -5.31 -13.12
N TYR A 147 7.21 -5.90 -12.24
CA TYR A 147 8.65 -5.67 -12.23
C TYR A 147 9.37 -6.15 -13.51
N GLN A 148 8.81 -7.14 -14.22
CA GLN A 148 9.51 -7.80 -15.33
C GLN A 148 9.85 -6.85 -16.48
N GLN A 149 8.96 -5.88 -16.76
CA GLN A 149 9.21 -4.86 -17.78
C GLN A 149 10.43 -3.96 -17.48
N TYR A 150 10.86 -3.91 -16.20
CA TYR A 150 12.00 -3.12 -15.76
C TYR A 150 13.30 -3.93 -15.66
N MET A 151 13.26 -5.26 -15.85
CA MET A 151 14.45 -6.10 -15.67
C MET A 151 15.59 -5.75 -16.62
N ALA A 152 15.30 -5.40 -17.88
CA ALA A 152 16.32 -4.97 -18.84
C ALA A 152 17.02 -3.67 -18.38
N ARG A 153 16.23 -2.70 -17.90
CA ARG A 153 16.74 -1.45 -17.33
C ARG A 153 17.56 -1.68 -16.06
N ALA A 154 17.06 -2.53 -15.17
CA ALA A 154 17.75 -2.91 -13.93
C ALA A 154 19.10 -3.58 -14.20
N GLN A 155 19.16 -4.53 -15.14
CA GLN A 155 20.40 -5.18 -15.53
C GLN A 155 21.42 -4.19 -16.10
N ALA A 156 20.98 -3.26 -16.95
CA ALA A 156 21.84 -2.21 -17.49
C ALA A 156 22.37 -1.28 -16.39
N ALA A 157 21.50 -0.88 -15.46
CA ALA A 157 21.87 -0.02 -14.34
C ALA A 157 22.87 -0.69 -13.39
N VAL A 158 22.66 -1.97 -13.07
CA VAL A 158 23.60 -2.77 -12.26
C VAL A 158 24.98 -2.86 -12.91
N ASN A 159 25.05 -3.00 -14.23
CA ASN A 159 26.32 -3.05 -14.95
C ASN A 159 27.06 -1.70 -14.99
N ALA A 160 26.34 -0.60 -14.81
CA ALA A 160 26.88 0.76 -14.82
C ALA A 160 27.09 1.35 -13.40
N ALA A 161 26.72 0.60 -12.36
CA ALA A 161 26.68 1.07 -10.98
C ALA A 161 28.03 1.01 -10.28
#